data_AF-A0A928FDA8-F1
#
_entry.id   AF-A0A928FDA8-F1
#
_cell.length_a   1.000
_cell.length_b   1.000
_cell.length_c   1.000
_cell.angle_alpha   90.00
_cell.angle_beta   90.00
_cell.angle_gamma   90.00
#
_symmetry.space_group_name_H-M   'P 1'
#
loop_
_entity.id
_entity.type
_entity.pdbx_description
1 polymer ?
#
loop_
_entity_poly.entity_id
_entity_poly.type
_entity_poly.pdbx_seq_one_letter_code
_entity_poly.pdbx_strand_id
1 'polypeptide(L)'
;MKKILVLGLIVIVLSILVGCQSDASDTSIDATADTSVTDVTEPQASYTVEMVEFSDGKIVIEYPQLKGQGEVYTSINSSIYSEVENWFKDEAADDVSVDVKYSVTLSNETYFCVLFEGGYYALNAAYPTRVVKAICFSMADGNVIDPTSVTEIDEDFVEKFKIELDNSSDTERFTDEQWASVVSYFNAFSNEELTEKIINGEAALTENGILVCVEVPHAIGDYIKVSVNNK
;
A
#
# COMPACT_ATOMS: atom_id res chain seq x y z
N MET A 1 -39.10 -22.56 31.24
CA MET A 1 -38.86 -22.05 32.60
C MET A 1 -37.88 -20.89 32.52
N LYS A 2 -37.84 -20.07 33.56
CA LYS A 2 -37.46 -18.65 33.61
C LYS A 2 -36.08 -18.25 33.02
N LYS A 3 -36.08 -17.05 32.43
CA LYS A 3 -34.96 -16.20 32.00
C LYS A 3 -34.03 -15.84 33.16
N ILE A 4 -32.73 -15.68 32.90
CA ILE A 4 -31.86 -14.78 33.67
C ILE A 4 -31.06 -13.93 32.69
N LEU A 5 -31.24 -12.62 32.84
CA LEU A 5 -30.69 -11.52 32.07
C LEU A 5 -29.79 -10.79 33.06
N VAL A 6 -28.47 -10.77 32.83
CA VAL A 6 -27.52 -10.07 33.71
C VAL A 6 -27.15 -8.76 33.05
N LEU A 7 -27.71 -7.69 33.61
CA LEU A 7 -27.43 -6.29 33.30
C LEU A 7 -26.26 -5.85 34.18
N GLY A 8 -25.16 -5.37 33.59
CA GLY A 8 -23.96 -4.92 34.31
C GLY A 8 -23.64 -3.45 34.05
N LEU A 9 -24.16 -2.61 34.95
CA LEU A 9 -23.87 -1.22 35.31
C LEU A 9 -22.84 -0.40 34.47
N ILE A 10 -23.34 0.66 33.84
CA ILE A 10 -22.58 1.82 33.36
C ILE A 10 -22.33 2.76 34.55
N VAL A 11 -21.06 3.14 34.78
CA VAL A 11 -20.69 4.22 35.71
C VAL A 11 -20.08 5.36 34.90
N ILE A 12 -20.85 6.44 34.74
CA ILE A 12 -20.40 7.73 34.22
C ILE A 12 -19.95 8.55 35.43
N VAL A 13 -18.66 8.89 35.49
CA VAL A 13 -18.14 9.89 36.43
C VAL A 13 -17.89 11.18 35.65
N LEU A 14 -18.85 12.10 35.76
CA LEU A 14 -18.75 13.48 35.32
C LEU A 14 -18.23 14.29 36.52
N SER A 15 -17.06 14.93 36.41
CA SER A 15 -16.59 15.87 37.44
C SER A 15 -16.12 17.20 36.84
N ILE A 16 -17.03 18.17 36.93
CA ILE A 16 -16.87 19.57 37.37
C ILE A 16 -15.79 20.43 36.70
N LEU A 17 -16.30 21.41 35.93
CA LEU A 17 -15.69 22.68 35.55
C LEU A 17 -15.12 23.45 36.75
N VAL A 18 -13.87 23.90 36.65
CA VAL A 18 -13.36 25.03 37.45
C VAL A 18 -12.95 26.12 36.48
N GLY A 19 -13.67 27.23 36.54
CA GLY A 19 -13.26 28.51 35.97
C GLY A 19 -12.66 29.41 37.05
N CYS A 20 -11.59 30.11 36.68
CA CYS A 20 -11.19 31.42 37.21
C CYS A 20 -10.73 32.19 35.97
N GLN A 21 -11.53 33.12 35.45
CA GLN A 21 -11.64 34.52 35.87
C GLN A 21 -10.30 35.26 35.75
N SER A 22 -10.28 36.14 34.75
CA SER A 22 -9.22 37.08 34.38
C SER A 22 -9.00 38.14 35.46
N ASP A 23 -7.75 38.37 35.83
CA ASP A 23 -7.32 39.65 36.39
C ASP A 23 -6.38 40.34 35.39
N ALA A 24 -6.79 41.54 35.02
CA ALA A 24 -5.96 42.50 34.30
C ALA A 24 -5.07 43.23 35.33
N SER A 25 -3.77 43.29 35.05
CA SER A 25 -2.93 44.40 35.49
C SER A 25 -1.92 44.74 34.41
N ASP A 26 -2.02 45.98 33.93
CA ASP A 26 -1.10 46.68 33.05
C ASP A 26 0.33 46.68 33.59
N THR A 27 1.33 46.50 32.72
CA THR A 27 2.38 47.51 32.46
C THR A 27 3.26 47.09 31.28
N SER A 28 3.32 48.00 30.32
CA SER A 28 4.07 48.04 29.06
C SER A 28 5.57 47.73 29.13
N ILE A 29 6.10 46.96 28.16
CA ILE A 29 7.35 47.29 27.45
C ILE A 29 7.16 46.97 25.95
N ASP A 30 7.33 48.01 25.15
CA ASP A 30 7.38 48.02 23.69
C ASP A 30 8.71 47.41 23.21
N ALA A 31 8.63 46.38 22.37
CA ALA A 31 9.72 45.92 21.51
C ALA A 31 9.11 45.21 20.31
N THR A 32 8.87 45.98 19.25
CA THR A 32 8.69 45.52 17.88
C THR A 32 9.78 44.52 17.49
N ALA A 33 9.41 43.24 17.42
CA ALA A 33 10.08 42.23 16.61
C ALA A 33 8.98 41.39 15.98
N ASP A 34 8.56 41.84 14.80
CA ASP A 34 7.70 41.15 13.85
C ASP A 34 8.39 39.82 13.47
N THR A 35 8.13 38.80 14.28
CA THR A 35 8.42 37.41 13.94
C THR A 35 7.17 36.88 13.28
N SER A 36 7.11 37.08 11.97
CA SER A 36 6.23 36.30 11.09
C SER A 36 6.58 34.83 11.31
N VAL A 37 5.80 34.18 12.18
CA VAL A 37 5.63 32.74 12.17
C VAL A 37 5.05 32.44 10.80
N THR A 38 5.96 32.14 9.86
CA THR A 38 5.62 31.43 8.65
C THR A 38 5.19 30.06 9.13
N ASP A 39 3.89 29.96 9.38
CA ASP A 39 3.17 28.70 9.39
C ASP A 39 3.51 28.03 8.06
N VAL A 40 4.50 27.14 8.08
CA VAL A 40 4.83 26.28 6.95
C VAL A 40 3.69 25.28 6.92
N THR A 41 2.57 25.71 6.38
CA THR A 41 1.50 24.83 5.97
C THR A 41 2.12 23.91 4.93
N GLU A 42 2.42 22.68 5.32
CA GLU A 42 2.76 21.64 4.34
C GLU A 42 1.69 21.68 3.25
N PRO A 43 2.09 21.70 1.96
CA PRO A 43 1.13 21.78 0.87
C PRO A 43 0.18 20.61 1.01
N GLN A 44 -1.07 20.92 1.34
CA GLN A 44 -2.18 19.96 1.27
C GLN A 44 -2.16 19.41 -0.16
N ALA A 45 -2.05 18.09 -0.29
CA ALA A 45 -2.12 17.43 -1.58
C ALA A 45 -3.35 17.97 -2.33
N SER A 46 -3.16 18.43 -3.56
CA SER A 46 -4.22 19.03 -4.38
C SER A 46 -5.29 18.03 -4.85
N TYR A 47 -5.26 16.82 -4.31
CA TYR A 47 -6.16 15.74 -4.59
C TYR A 47 -6.45 14.89 -3.33
N THR A 48 -7.58 14.19 -3.35
CA THR A 48 -7.89 13.10 -2.42
C THR A 48 -7.95 11.77 -3.18
N VAL A 49 -7.79 10.67 -2.47
CA VAL A 49 -7.93 9.32 -3.01
C VAL A 49 -9.24 8.73 -2.51
N GLU A 50 -10.14 8.35 -3.42
CA GLU A 50 -11.39 7.66 -3.10
C GLU A 50 -11.35 6.23 -3.63
N MET A 51 -11.92 5.29 -2.88
CA MET A 51 -12.10 3.93 -3.36
C MET A 51 -13.27 3.86 -4.34
N VAL A 52 -13.07 3.13 -5.44
CA VAL A 52 -14.10 2.71 -6.39
C VAL A 52 -14.01 1.20 -6.57
N GLU A 53 -15.13 0.58 -6.93
CA GLU A 53 -15.23 -0.85 -7.20
C GLU A 53 -15.52 -1.09 -8.69
N PHE A 54 -14.76 -2.01 -9.31
CA PHE A 54 -15.09 -2.63 -10.57
C PHE A 54 -15.72 -3.99 -10.28
N SER A 55 -16.90 -4.23 -10.86
CA SER A 55 -17.65 -5.46 -10.66
C SER A 55 -18.19 -6.00 -11.98
N ASP A 56 -17.80 -7.22 -12.34
CA ASP A 56 -18.30 -7.96 -13.50
C ASP A 56 -18.47 -9.46 -13.15
N GLY A 57 -19.72 -9.91 -13.05
CA GLY A 57 -20.03 -11.29 -12.64
C GLY A 57 -19.51 -11.63 -11.23
N LYS A 58 -18.47 -12.49 -11.17
CA LYS A 58 -17.80 -12.92 -9.92
C LYS A 58 -16.45 -12.21 -9.70
N ILE A 59 -16.16 -11.17 -10.49
CA ILE A 59 -14.97 -10.33 -10.36
C ILE A 59 -15.35 -9.11 -9.55
N VAL A 60 -14.64 -8.87 -8.45
CA VAL A 60 -14.75 -7.67 -7.61
C VAL A 60 -13.34 -7.13 -7.38
N ILE A 61 -13.10 -5.90 -7.80
CA ILE A 61 -11.79 -5.24 -7.68
C ILE A 61 -11.99 -3.84 -7.12
N GLU A 62 -11.43 -3.57 -5.95
CA GLU A 62 -11.32 -2.23 -5.41
C GLU A 62 -10.10 -1.53 -6.03
N TYR A 63 -10.26 -0.28 -6.46
CA TYR A 63 -9.16 0.53 -7.01
C TYR A 63 -9.29 2.02 -6.62
N PRO A 64 -8.18 2.77 -6.58
CA PRO A 64 -8.21 4.18 -6.22
C PRO A 64 -8.65 5.05 -7.38
N GLN A 65 -9.35 6.13 -7.05
CA GLN A 65 -9.65 7.23 -7.94
C GLN A 65 -9.17 8.55 -7.31
N LEU A 66 -8.30 9.27 -8.02
CA LEU A 66 -7.84 10.59 -7.65
C LEU A 66 -8.94 11.62 -7.90
N LYS A 67 -9.33 12.36 -6.86
CA LYS A 67 -10.27 13.49 -6.94
C LYS A 67 -9.52 14.80 -6.76
N GLY A 68 -9.57 15.66 -7.77
CA GLY A 68 -8.90 16.95 -7.73
C GLY A 68 -9.13 17.72 -9.03
N GLN A 69 -8.54 18.91 -9.12
CA GLN A 69 -8.55 19.71 -10.34
C GLN A 69 -7.21 19.51 -11.07
N GLY A 70 -7.22 18.75 -12.17
CA GLY A 70 -6.02 18.50 -12.98
C GLY A 70 -6.24 17.45 -14.05
N GLU A 71 -5.74 17.70 -15.27
CA GLU A 71 -5.82 16.72 -16.37
C GLU A 71 -5.03 15.45 -16.05
N VAL A 72 -3.92 15.59 -15.32
CA VAL A 72 -3.09 14.46 -14.87
C VAL A 72 -3.87 13.44 -14.04
N TYR A 73 -4.78 13.88 -13.16
CA TYR A 73 -5.61 12.98 -12.36
C TYR A 73 -6.59 12.20 -13.23
N THR A 74 -7.12 12.84 -14.27
CA THR A 74 -8.02 12.17 -15.23
C THR A 74 -7.26 11.13 -16.04
N SER A 75 -6.02 11.46 -16.46
CA SER A 75 -5.13 10.52 -17.15
C SER A 75 -4.82 9.30 -16.27
N ILE A 76 -4.35 9.52 -15.04
CA ILE A 76 -4.03 8.45 -14.08
C ILE A 76 -5.27 7.58 -13.80
N ASN A 77 -6.43 8.18 -13.52
CA ASN A 77 -7.66 7.44 -13.27
C ASN A 77 -8.07 6.56 -14.46
N SER A 78 -7.89 7.07 -15.68
CA SER A 78 -8.21 6.33 -16.91
C SER A 78 -7.26 5.15 -17.10
N SER A 79 -5.97 5.34 -16.83
CA SER A 79 -4.97 4.28 -16.88
C SER A 79 -5.23 3.20 -15.83
N ILE A 80 -5.52 3.57 -14.58
CA ILE A 80 -5.87 2.62 -13.51
C ILE A 80 -7.10 1.80 -13.91
N TYR A 81 -8.16 2.45 -14.39
CA TYR A 81 -9.36 1.75 -14.83
C TYR A 81 -9.06 0.78 -15.98
N SER A 82 -8.28 1.21 -16.98
CA SER A 82 -7.92 0.35 -18.11
C SER A 82 -7.12 -0.88 -17.67
N GLU A 83 -6.19 -0.73 -16.73
CA GLU A 83 -5.40 -1.84 -16.20
C GLU A 83 -6.24 -2.81 -15.38
N VAL A 84 -7.07 -2.29 -14.46
CA VAL A 84 -8.04 -3.09 -13.68
C VAL A 84 -8.96 -3.88 -14.59
N GLU A 85 -9.46 -3.25 -15.65
CA GLU A 85 -10.32 -3.88 -16.62
C GLU A 85 -9.57 -4.98 -17.41
N ASN A 86 -8.29 -4.78 -17.74
CA ASN A 86 -7.51 -5.71 -18.54
C ASN A 86 -6.97 -6.91 -17.76
N TRP A 87 -6.47 -6.71 -16.52
CA TRP A 87 -5.76 -7.76 -15.76
C TRP A 87 -6.60 -9.01 -15.51
N PHE A 88 -7.92 -8.86 -15.40
CA PHE A 88 -8.81 -9.94 -14.98
C PHE A 88 -9.91 -10.26 -15.99
N LYS A 89 -9.89 -9.62 -17.16
CA LYS A 89 -10.80 -9.89 -18.27
C LYS A 89 -10.64 -11.31 -18.82
N ASP A 90 -9.40 -11.79 -18.92
CA ASP A 90 -9.11 -13.13 -19.44
C ASP A 90 -9.39 -14.24 -18.40
N GLU A 91 -9.40 -13.88 -17.12
CA GLU A 91 -9.73 -14.78 -15.99
C GLU A 91 -11.24 -14.87 -15.74
N ALA A 92 -12.06 -14.10 -16.47
CA ALA A 92 -13.52 -14.04 -16.37
C ALA A 92 -14.24 -15.26 -16.97
N ALA A 93 -13.67 -16.46 -16.84
CA ALA A 93 -14.41 -17.69 -17.15
C ALA A 93 -15.57 -17.85 -16.14
N ASP A 94 -16.70 -18.43 -16.56
CA ASP A 94 -17.92 -18.60 -15.75
C ASP A 94 -17.67 -19.25 -14.36
N ASP A 95 -16.57 -19.98 -14.24
CA ASP A 95 -16.16 -20.76 -13.09
C ASP A 95 -15.04 -20.13 -12.25
N VAL A 96 -14.63 -18.89 -12.51
CA VAL A 96 -13.61 -18.17 -11.74
C VAL A 96 -14.24 -17.00 -10.98
N SER A 97 -13.87 -16.82 -9.71
CA SER A 97 -14.15 -15.61 -8.94
C SER A 97 -12.86 -14.88 -8.61
N VAL A 98 -12.89 -13.55 -8.62
CA VAL A 98 -11.75 -12.68 -8.34
C VAL A 98 -12.14 -11.69 -7.25
N ASP A 99 -11.32 -11.58 -6.21
CA ASP A 99 -11.44 -10.59 -5.15
C ASP A 99 -10.08 -9.93 -4.94
N VAL A 100 -9.98 -8.64 -5.28
CA VAL A 100 -8.75 -7.86 -5.23
C VAL A 100 -9.01 -6.52 -4.56
N LYS A 101 -8.11 -6.16 -3.66
CA LYS A 101 -8.10 -4.87 -2.98
C LYS A 101 -6.86 -4.09 -3.35
N TYR A 102 -6.88 -2.79 -3.10
CA TYR A 102 -5.72 -1.95 -3.31
C TYR A 102 -5.19 -1.36 -2.00
N SER A 103 -3.92 -1.00 -2.04
CA SER A 103 -3.28 -0.10 -1.08
C SER A 103 -2.45 0.92 -1.84
N VAL A 104 -2.39 2.15 -1.35
CA VAL A 104 -1.51 3.18 -1.90
C VAL A 104 -0.17 3.04 -1.19
N THR A 105 0.88 2.71 -1.94
CA THR A 105 2.23 2.52 -1.38
C THR A 105 3.04 3.81 -1.32
N LEU A 106 2.73 4.75 -2.23
CA LEU A 106 3.32 6.09 -2.27
C LEU A 106 2.32 7.09 -2.83
N SER A 107 2.21 8.26 -2.20
CA SER A 107 1.37 9.36 -2.67
C SER A 107 2.04 10.70 -2.35
N ASN A 108 2.74 11.29 -3.32
CA ASN A 108 3.36 12.59 -3.16
C ASN A 108 3.25 13.44 -4.44
N GLU A 109 4.00 14.55 -4.51
CA GLU A 109 3.98 15.47 -5.66
C GLU A 109 4.68 14.89 -6.92
N THR A 110 5.49 13.85 -6.76
CA THR A 110 6.29 13.26 -7.84
C THR A 110 5.68 11.97 -8.35
N TYR A 111 5.23 11.09 -7.44
CA TYR A 111 4.77 9.76 -7.76
C TYR A 111 3.48 9.39 -7.04
N PHE A 112 2.67 8.58 -7.71
CA PHE A 112 1.52 7.90 -7.13
C PHE A 112 1.63 6.41 -7.45
N CYS A 113 1.72 5.55 -6.44
CA CYS A 113 1.89 4.12 -6.59
C CYS A 113 0.80 3.35 -5.86
N VAL A 114 0.30 2.32 -6.53
CA VAL A 114 -0.79 1.48 -6.06
C VAL A 114 -0.35 0.03 -6.15
N LEU A 115 -0.57 -0.72 -5.06
CA LEU A 115 -0.43 -2.16 -5.01
C LEU A 115 -1.80 -2.80 -4.91
N PHE A 116 -2.09 -3.71 -5.81
CA PHE A 116 -3.29 -4.53 -5.83
C PHE A 116 -2.94 -5.93 -5.33
N GLU A 117 -3.70 -6.41 -4.35
CA GLU A 117 -3.51 -7.72 -3.74
C GLU A 117 -4.85 -8.44 -3.58
N GLY A 118 -4.85 -9.74 -3.84
CA GLY A 118 -6.06 -10.54 -3.72
C GLY A 118 -5.83 -11.95 -4.21
N GLY A 119 -6.85 -12.51 -4.84
CA GLY A 119 -6.72 -13.80 -5.48
C GLY A 119 -7.85 -14.12 -6.44
N TYR A 120 -7.60 -15.13 -7.27
CA TYR A 120 -8.64 -15.77 -8.06
C TYR A 120 -8.88 -17.19 -7.58
N TYR A 121 -10.11 -17.64 -7.73
CA TYR A 121 -10.56 -18.96 -7.33
C TYR A 121 -11.32 -19.60 -8.49
N ALA A 122 -10.72 -20.63 -9.08
CA ALA A 122 -11.39 -21.47 -10.06
C ALA A 122 -12.23 -22.55 -9.37
N LEU A 123 -13.39 -22.85 -9.94
CA LEU A 123 -14.26 -23.93 -9.46
C LEU A 123 -13.48 -25.26 -9.48
N ASN A 124 -13.47 -25.95 -8.33
CA ASN A 124 -12.71 -27.17 -8.07
C ASN A 124 -11.19 -27.00 -7.89
N ALA A 125 -10.68 -25.77 -7.83
CA ALA A 125 -9.32 -25.55 -7.35
C ALA A 125 -9.22 -25.96 -5.87
N ALA A 126 -8.12 -26.60 -5.50
CA ALA A 126 -7.87 -27.03 -4.13
C ALA A 126 -7.70 -25.84 -3.17
N TYR A 127 -7.20 -24.72 -3.69
CA TYR A 127 -6.97 -23.47 -2.98
C TYR A 127 -6.96 -22.30 -4.00
N PRO A 128 -7.24 -21.07 -3.56
CA PRO A 128 -7.14 -19.89 -4.43
C PRO A 128 -5.68 -19.60 -4.80
N THR A 129 -5.47 -18.98 -5.95
CA THR A 129 -4.17 -18.40 -6.33
C THR A 129 -4.15 -16.96 -5.90
N ARG A 130 -3.13 -16.58 -5.13
CA ARG A 130 -2.93 -15.18 -4.74
C ARG A 130 -2.33 -14.41 -5.90
N VAL A 131 -2.77 -13.18 -6.05
CA VAL A 131 -2.26 -12.27 -7.07
C VAL A 131 -1.73 -11.00 -6.42
N VAL A 132 -0.74 -10.43 -7.09
CA VAL A 132 -0.22 -9.10 -6.81
C VAL A 132 0.01 -8.39 -8.13
N LYS A 133 -0.38 -7.12 -8.20
CA LYS A 133 -0.09 -6.21 -9.30
C LYS A 133 0.29 -4.86 -8.75
N ALA A 134 1.28 -4.23 -9.34
CA ALA A 134 1.68 -2.89 -8.95
C ALA A 134 1.64 -1.95 -10.16
N ILE A 135 1.27 -0.69 -9.90
CA ILE A 135 1.35 0.35 -10.90
C ILE A 135 1.78 1.65 -10.25
N CYS A 136 2.74 2.32 -10.88
CA CYS A 136 3.26 3.60 -10.44
C CYS A 136 3.13 4.62 -11.56
N PHE A 137 2.78 5.85 -11.19
CA PHE A 137 2.58 6.96 -12.10
C PHE A 137 3.50 8.12 -11.73
N SER A 138 4.01 8.80 -12.75
CA SER A 138 4.56 10.14 -12.62
C SER A 138 3.41 11.15 -12.46
N MET A 139 3.47 11.97 -11.41
CA MET A 139 2.47 13.02 -11.14
C MET A 139 2.68 14.27 -12.01
N ALA A 140 3.78 14.34 -12.77
CA ALA A 140 4.06 15.43 -13.69
C ALA A 140 3.28 15.31 -15.01
N ASP A 141 3.10 14.09 -15.52
CA ASP A 141 2.52 13.80 -16.84
C ASP A 141 1.48 12.67 -16.83
N GLY A 142 1.33 11.93 -15.73
CA GLY A 142 0.36 10.86 -15.57
C GLY A 142 0.76 9.56 -16.25
N ASN A 143 2.00 9.46 -16.73
CA ASN A 143 2.50 8.26 -17.38
C ASN A 143 2.85 7.17 -16.36
N VAL A 144 2.62 5.91 -16.75
CA VAL A 144 3.11 4.75 -15.99
C VAL A 144 4.63 4.75 -16.00
N ILE A 145 5.23 4.52 -14.84
CA ILE A 145 6.66 4.37 -14.66
C ILE A 145 7.00 2.98 -14.15
N ASP A 146 8.17 2.48 -14.53
CA ASP A 146 8.76 1.29 -13.93
C ASP A 146 9.53 1.67 -12.66
N PRO A 147 9.13 1.20 -11.47
CA PRO A 147 9.83 1.50 -10.22
C PRO A 147 11.30 1.06 -10.20
N THR A 148 11.65 0.04 -10.97
CA THR A 148 13.04 -0.43 -11.11
C THR A 148 13.87 0.46 -12.03
N SER A 149 13.24 1.36 -12.80
CA SER A 149 13.94 2.40 -13.56
C SER A 149 14.35 3.61 -12.73
N VAL A 150 13.78 3.78 -11.53
CA VAL A 150 14.09 4.89 -10.61
C VAL A 150 14.92 4.47 -9.40
N THR A 151 15.10 3.16 -9.20
CA THR A 151 15.96 2.57 -8.15
C THR A 151 16.91 1.58 -8.80
N GLU A 152 18.22 1.77 -8.63
CA GLU A 152 19.22 0.86 -9.20
C GLU A 152 19.16 -0.51 -8.49
N ILE A 153 18.88 -1.56 -9.27
CA ILE A 153 18.84 -2.96 -8.78
C ILE A 153 20.18 -3.61 -9.07
N ASP A 154 21.19 -3.23 -8.29
CA ASP A 154 22.57 -3.74 -8.36
C ASP A 154 22.85 -4.82 -7.30
N GLU A 155 24.12 -5.20 -7.15
CA GLU A 155 24.53 -6.20 -6.18
C GLU A 155 24.26 -5.76 -4.72
N ASP A 156 24.50 -4.49 -4.40
CA ASP A 156 24.23 -3.92 -3.08
C ASP A 156 22.73 -3.96 -2.76
N PHE A 157 21.87 -3.70 -3.76
CA PHE A 157 20.43 -3.85 -3.62
C PHE A 157 20.04 -5.29 -3.29
N VAL A 158 20.61 -6.28 -3.99
CA VAL A 158 20.30 -7.70 -3.75
C VAL A 158 20.76 -8.16 -2.36
N GLU A 159 21.90 -7.66 -1.88
CA GLU A 159 22.34 -7.91 -0.51
C GLU A 159 21.36 -7.33 0.51
N LYS A 160 20.91 -6.09 0.31
CA LYS A 160 19.87 -5.48 1.15
C LYS A 160 18.56 -6.26 1.09
N PHE A 161 18.13 -6.70 -0.10
CA PHE A 161 16.94 -7.54 -0.26
C PHE A 161 17.03 -8.81 0.59
N LYS A 162 18.19 -9.49 0.61
CA LYS A 162 18.38 -10.70 1.44
C LYS A 162 18.28 -10.38 2.94
N ILE A 163 18.85 -9.27 3.38
CA ILE A 163 18.75 -8.81 4.78
C ILE A 163 17.31 -8.47 5.15
N GLU A 164 16.61 -7.75 4.28
CA GLU A 164 15.21 -7.35 4.51
C GLU A 164 14.26 -8.53 4.37
N LEU A 165 14.59 -9.53 3.55
CA LEU A 165 13.87 -10.79 3.48
C LEU A 165 13.84 -11.47 4.84
N ASP A 166 14.98 -11.58 5.55
CA ASP A 166 15.00 -12.20 6.88
C ASP A 166 14.17 -11.41 7.92
N ASN A 167 13.93 -10.12 7.69
CA ASN A 167 13.19 -9.22 8.59
C ASN A 167 11.80 -8.84 8.07
N SER A 168 11.33 -9.45 6.98
CA SER A 168 10.14 -8.99 6.27
C SER A 168 8.88 -9.06 7.14
N SER A 169 8.05 -8.03 7.02
CA SER A 169 6.71 -7.99 7.62
C SER A 169 5.70 -8.90 6.91
N ASP A 170 6.03 -9.43 5.73
CA ASP A 170 5.15 -10.34 4.99
C ASP A 170 5.05 -11.73 5.64
N THR A 171 5.86 -11.98 6.67
CA THR A 171 5.86 -13.20 7.51
C THR A 171 4.47 -13.56 8.06
N GLU A 172 3.61 -12.58 8.31
CA GLU A 172 2.25 -12.82 8.84
C GLU A 172 1.35 -13.65 7.91
N ARG A 173 1.68 -13.75 6.62
CA ARG A 173 0.96 -14.57 5.63
C ARG A 173 1.37 -16.04 5.62
N PHE A 174 2.42 -16.40 6.34
CA PHE A 174 3.08 -17.69 6.28
C PHE A 174 3.17 -18.32 7.67
N THR A 175 3.16 -19.66 7.74
CA THR A 175 3.66 -20.35 8.92
C THR A 175 5.18 -20.28 8.99
N ASP A 176 5.77 -20.51 10.16
CA ASP A 176 7.23 -20.56 10.33
C ASP A 176 7.91 -21.54 9.34
N GLU A 177 7.27 -22.69 9.06
CA GLU A 177 7.78 -23.69 8.12
C GLU A 177 7.70 -23.21 6.66
N GLN A 178 6.60 -22.54 6.28
CA GLN A 178 6.47 -21.93 4.97
C GLN A 178 7.48 -20.80 4.79
N TRP A 179 7.69 -19.98 5.81
CA TRP A 179 8.66 -18.90 5.77
C TRP A 179 10.10 -19.40 5.66
N ALA A 180 10.46 -20.45 6.42
CA ALA A 180 11.75 -21.11 6.26
C ALA A 180 11.95 -21.64 4.82
N SER A 181 10.87 -22.11 4.18
CA SER A 181 10.90 -22.54 2.78
C SER A 181 11.07 -21.37 1.80
N VAL A 182 10.45 -20.22 2.06
CA VAL A 182 10.69 -18.96 1.32
C VAL A 182 12.17 -18.58 1.38
N VAL A 183 12.72 -18.48 2.59
CA VAL A 183 14.12 -18.08 2.80
C VAL A 183 15.06 -19.08 2.11
N SER A 184 14.80 -20.38 2.24
CA SER A 184 15.59 -21.41 1.54
C SER A 184 15.47 -21.32 0.02
N TYR A 185 14.29 -20.97 -0.51
CA TYR A 185 14.07 -20.80 -1.94
C TYR A 185 14.89 -19.64 -2.49
N PHE A 186 14.90 -18.48 -1.83
CA PHE A 186 15.67 -17.32 -2.27
C PHE A 186 17.19 -17.49 -2.08
N ASN A 187 17.62 -18.18 -1.02
CA ASN A 187 19.04 -18.48 -0.80
C ASN A 187 19.65 -19.46 -1.82
N ALA A 188 18.82 -20.15 -2.61
CA ALA A 188 19.29 -21.04 -3.68
C ALA A 188 19.69 -20.30 -4.96
N PHE A 189 19.26 -19.05 -5.13
CA PHE A 189 19.59 -18.23 -6.30
C PHE A 189 20.90 -17.46 -6.10
N SER A 190 21.65 -17.33 -7.19
CA SER A 190 22.74 -16.36 -7.30
C SER A 190 22.21 -14.93 -7.26
N ASN A 191 23.09 -13.96 -7.03
CA ASN A 191 22.71 -12.54 -7.05
C ASN A 191 22.15 -12.13 -8.42
N GLU A 192 22.74 -12.61 -9.53
CA GLU A 192 22.28 -12.34 -10.89
C GLU A 192 20.85 -12.86 -11.14
N GLU A 193 20.56 -14.09 -10.73
CA GLU A 193 19.21 -14.67 -10.84
C GLU A 193 18.18 -13.90 -9.99
N LEU A 194 18.58 -13.41 -8.81
CA LEU A 194 17.71 -12.57 -7.97
C LEU A 194 17.47 -11.20 -8.58
N THR A 195 18.51 -10.56 -9.13
CA THR A 195 18.37 -9.31 -9.88
C THR A 195 17.35 -9.47 -11.01
N GLU A 196 17.49 -10.51 -11.82
CA GLU A 196 16.56 -10.77 -12.93
C GLU A 196 15.13 -11.01 -12.41
N LYS A 197 14.97 -11.75 -11.31
CA LYS A 197 13.65 -11.98 -10.70
C LYS A 197 13.01 -10.72 -10.14
N ILE A 198 13.79 -9.83 -9.54
CA ILE A 198 13.31 -8.57 -8.98
C ILE A 198 12.90 -7.62 -10.11
N ILE A 199 13.73 -7.50 -11.16
CA ILE A 199 13.45 -6.62 -12.31
C ILE A 199 12.21 -7.09 -13.08
N ASN A 200 12.04 -8.40 -13.27
CA ASN A 200 10.89 -8.95 -13.98
C ASN A 200 9.66 -9.15 -13.08
N GLY A 201 9.78 -8.84 -11.79
CA GLY A 201 8.70 -8.96 -10.81
C GLY A 201 7.79 -7.73 -10.78
N GLU A 202 6.80 -7.77 -9.90
CA GLU A 202 5.97 -6.61 -9.61
C GLU A 202 6.68 -5.74 -8.57
N ALA A 203 6.68 -4.41 -8.74
CA ALA A 203 7.30 -3.50 -7.80
C ALA A 203 6.51 -2.21 -7.66
N ALA A 204 6.58 -1.58 -6.49
CA ALA A 204 5.95 -0.29 -6.22
C ALA A 204 6.90 0.60 -5.40
N LEU A 205 6.91 1.90 -5.66
CA LEU A 205 7.64 2.83 -4.80
C LEU A 205 6.94 2.98 -3.45
N THR A 206 7.73 3.27 -2.43
CA THR A 206 7.28 3.59 -1.06
C THR A 206 7.95 4.88 -0.60
N GLU A 207 7.56 5.41 0.56
CA GLU A 207 8.20 6.61 1.13
C GLU A 207 9.70 6.45 1.38
N ASN A 208 10.19 5.23 1.62
CA ASN A 208 11.57 4.98 2.04
C ASN A 208 12.41 4.17 1.03
N GLY A 209 11.82 3.72 -0.07
CA GLY A 209 12.49 2.88 -1.05
C GLY A 209 11.50 2.19 -1.98
N ILE A 210 11.71 0.91 -2.25
CA ILE A 210 10.90 0.12 -3.18
C ILE A 210 10.35 -1.12 -2.49
N LEU A 211 9.08 -1.43 -2.73
CA LEU A 211 8.45 -2.68 -2.38
C LEU A 211 8.57 -3.60 -3.59
N VAL A 212 9.30 -4.70 -3.45
CA VAL A 212 9.42 -5.71 -4.50
C VAL A 212 8.55 -6.91 -4.15
N CYS A 213 7.84 -7.41 -5.16
CA CYS A 213 6.95 -8.56 -5.03
C CYS A 213 7.50 -9.67 -5.93
N VAL A 214 8.03 -10.72 -5.31
CA VAL A 214 8.76 -11.78 -6.02
C VAL A 214 8.02 -13.10 -5.89
N GLU A 215 7.83 -13.78 -7.01
CA GLU A 215 7.12 -15.05 -7.06
C GLU A 215 7.84 -16.15 -6.28
N VAL A 216 7.05 -16.94 -5.55
CA VAL A 216 7.45 -18.20 -4.91
C VAL A 216 6.50 -19.30 -5.36
N PRO A 217 6.91 -20.59 -5.29
CA PRO A 217 6.02 -21.69 -5.62
C PRO A 217 4.64 -21.57 -4.97
N HIS A 218 3.58 -21.89 -5.72
CA HIS A 218 2.18 -21.83 -5.27
C HIS A 218 1.94 -22.60 -3.95
N ALA A 219 2.63 -23.73 -3.76
CA ALA A 219 2.58 -24.51 -2.54
C ALA A 219 3.13 -23.80 -1.29
N ILE A 220 3.96 -22.77 -1.49
CA ILE A 220 4.50 -21.91 -0.42
C ILE A 220 3.58 -20.71 -0.21
N GLY A 221 3.21 -19.99 -1.29
CA GLY A 221 2.23 -18.91 -1.19
C GLY A 221 2.18 -17.89 -2.34
N ASP A 222 2.57 -18.29 -3.56
CA ASP A 222 2.52 -17.52 -4.82
C ASP A 222 3.52 -16.37 -4.96
N TYR A 223 3.61 -15.51 -3.96
CA TYR A 223 4.60 -14.42 -3.92
C TYR A 223 4.89 -14.01 -2.49
N ILE A 224 6.00 -13.30 -2.32
CA ILE A 224 6.32 -12.54 -1.12
C ILE A 224 6.47 -11.07 -1.44
N LYS A 225 6.35 -10.23 -0.41
CA LYS A 225 6.66 -8.81 -0.47
C LYS A 225 7.88 -8.49 0.40
N VAL A 226 8.81 -7.71 -0.13
CA VAL A 226 9.99 -7.23 0.61
C VAL A 226 10.16 -5.74 0.36
N SER A 227 10.17 -4.96 1.42
CA SER A 227 10.51 -3.53 1.35
C SER A 227 12.02 -3.36 1.44
N VAL A 228 12.64 -2.83 0.39
CA VAL A 228 14.06 -2.50 0.38
C VAL A 228 14.22 -0.99 0.47
N ASN A 229 14.81 -0.53 1.58
CA ASN A 229 14.95 0.89 1.87
C ASN A 229 16.23 1.47 1.21
N ASN A 230 16.13 2.72 0.73
CA ASN A 230 17.24 3.43 0.08
C ASN A 230 18.26 4.04 1.07
N LYS A 231 18.04 3.89 2.38
CA LYS A 231 18.90 4.43 3.44
C LYS A 231 19.91 3.42 3.96
#